data_AF-A0A1Q3UYM2-F1
#
_entry.id   AF-A0A1Q3UYM2-F1
#
_cell.length_a   1.000
_cell.length_b   1.000
_cell.length_c   1.000
_cell.angle_alpha   90.00
_cell.angle_beta   90.00
_cell.angle_gamma   90.00
#
_symmetry.space_group_name_H-M   'P 1'
#
loop_
_entity.id
_entity.type
_entity.pdbx_description
1 polymer ?
#
loop_
_entity_poly.entity_id
_entity_poly.type
_entity_poly.pdbx_seq_one_letter_code
_entity_poly.pdbx_strand_id
1 'polypeptide(L)'
;MTQPTEVTRAAVLGAGTIGASWAAWFLARGMMVTVWDPRPEAEAYVRRYVAEAWPAMQRIGMVAGAAPDTWRFCATAEEAVADAQFVQENAPERLEIKRELYARLDRAMPAETILASSTSGLLMSDMQEGLATAARFAVGHPFNPPHLIPLVEVVGGRATSEATVQWCLDFYRHIGKTAIHIRKEARGHLANRLQAALWREAVSAVASGLASVEDVDTAISAGPGLRWAAMGPHMTFHLGGGEGGMPHMLHQFKPAFEAWWATMTTPELDDETCRKLIEGVQAEAHGRSMAELVRDRDAVLLPLLELKAKQNAGG
;
A
#
# COMPACT_ATOMS: atom_id res chain seq x y z
N MET A 1 -2.70 -16.69 20.18
CA MET A 1 -3.23 -15.77 19.15
C MET A 1 -4.31 -16.50 18.37
N THR A 2 -5.38 -15.82 17.94
CA THR A 2 -6.33 -16.42 16.97
C THR A 2 -5.53 -16.83 15.73
N GLN A 3 -5.79 -17.99 15.12
CA GLN A 3 -5.10 -18.33 13.89
C GLN A 3 -5.42 -17.30 12.79
N PRO A 4 -4.47 -16.91 11.92
CA PRO A 4 -4.73 -15.94 10.85
C PRO A 4 -5.96 -16.27 10.00
N THR A 5 -6.25 -17.57 9.81
CA THR A 5 -7.37 -18.09 9.02
C THR A 5 -8.72 -18.08 9.74
N GLU A 6 -8.75 -17.79 11.04
CA GLU A 6 -9.95 -17.79 11.88
C GLU A 6 -10.40 -16.37 12.26
N VAL A 7 -9.73 -15.35 11.73
CA VAL A 7 -10.09 -13.96 11.94
C VAL A 7 -11.40 -13.64 11.23
N THR A 8 -12.40 -13.29 12.02
CA THR A 8 -13.74 -12.88 11.56
C THR A 8 -14.11 -11.47 12.02
N ARG A 9 -13.29 -10.86 12.88
CA ARG A 9 -13.50 -9.50 13.43
C ARG A 9 -12.25 -8.64 13.31
N ALA A 10 -12.36 -7.54 12.57
CA ALA A 10 -11.27 -6.58 12.37
C ALA A 10 -11.69 -5.18 12.82
N ALA A 11 -10.76 -4.46 13.46
CA ALA A 11 -10.93 -3.04 13.76
C ALA A 11 -10.12 -2.19 12.78
N VAL A 12 -10.71 -1.07 12.37
CA VAL A 12 -10.06 -0.03 11.55
C VAL A 12 -10.02 1.25 12.36
N LEU A 13 -8.81 1.70 12.71
CA LEU A 13 -8.60 2.93 13.46
C LEU A 13 -8.11 4.03 12.52
N GLY A 14 -8.82 5.14 12.43
CA GLY A 14 -8.65 6.15 11.39
C GLY A 14 -9.39 5.73 10.11
N ALA A 15 -10.31 6.57 9.66
CA ALA A 15 -11.25 6.32 8.58
C ALA A 15 -11.08 7.33 7.42
N GLY A 16 -9.84 7.77 7.17
CA GLY A 16 -9.48 8.44 5.91
C GLY A 16 -9.47 7.46 4.73
N THR A 17 -8.94 7.88 3.59
CA THR A 17 -8.91 7.06 2.35
C THR A 17 -8.39 5.63 2.56
N ILE A 18 -7.27 5.47 3.27
CA ILE A 18 -6.66 4.15 3.51
C ILE A 18 -7.53 3.30 4.45
N GLY A 19 -8.01 3.88 5.55
CA GLY A 19 -8.85 3.18 6.52
C GLY A 19 -10.20 2.74 5.94
N ALA A 20 -10.90 3.64 5.25
CA ALA A 20 -12.15 3.31 4.57
C ALA A 20 -11.97 2.21 3.51
N SER A 21 -10.83 2.22 2.82
CA SER A 21 -10.47 1.17 1.88
C SER A 21 -10.16 -0.18 2.54
N TRP A 22 -9.55 -0.19 3.72
CA TRP A 22 -9.38 -1.42 4.51
C TRP A 22 -10.71 -1.93 5.05
N ALA A 23 -11.60 -1.05 5.50
CA ALA A 23 -12.94 -1.42 5.92
C ALA A 23 -13.69 -2.11 4.76
N ALA A 24 -13.66 -1.55 3.55
CA ALA A 24 -14.22 -2.18 2.36
C ALA A 24 -13.60 -3.57 2.09
N TRP A 25 -12.27 -3.70 2.20
CA TRP A 25 -11.59 -4.99 2.01
C TRP A 25 -12.01 -6.04 3.04
N PHE A 26 -11.98 -5.73 4.33
CA PHE A 26 -12.40 -6.67 5.38
C PHE A 26 -13.87 -7.07 5.24
N LEU A 27 -14.75 -6.12 4.90
CA LEU A 27 -16.15 -6.39 4.61
C LEU A 27 -16.31 -7.34 3.43
N ALA A 28 -15.60 -7.13 2.32
CA ALA A 28 -15.66 -8.03 1.16
C ALA A 28 -15.19 -9.47 1.50
N ARG A 29 -14.34 -9.61 2.52
CA ARG A 29 -13.88 -10.91 3.07
C ARG A 29 -14.82 -11.50 4.11
N GLY A 30 -15.99 -10.91 4.32
CA GLY A 30 -17.02 -11.43 5.24
C GLY A 30 -16.73 -11.18 6.72
N MET A 31 -15.80 -10.27 7.04
CA MET A 31 -15.49 -9.93 8.43
C MET A 31 -16.51 -8.92 8.97
N MET A 32 -16.79 -9.02 10.27
CA MET A 32 -17.44 -7.93 11.00
C MET A 32 -16.41 -6.85 11.30
N VAL A 33 -16.68 -5.62 10.85
CA VAL A 33 -15.73 -4.51 10.97
C VAL A 33 -16.18 -3.50 12.01
N THR A 34 -15.29 -3.12 12.92
CA THR A 34 -15.46 -1.93 13.76
C THR A 34 -14.61 -0.80 13.20
N VAL A 35 -15.15 0.41 13.18
CA VAL A 35 -14.43 1.59 12.66
C VAL A 35 -14.46 2.68 13.71
N TRP A 36 -13.33 3.34 13.92
CA TRP A 36 -13.25 4.55 14.74
C TRP A 36 -12.43 5.63 14.03
N ASP A 37 -12.90 6.88 14.12
CA ASP A 37 -12.19 8.08 13.71
C ASP A 37 -12.69 9.25 14.58
N PRO A 38 -11.82 10.19 15.00
CA PRO A 38 -12.25 11.32 15.83
C PRO A 38 -13.13 12.34 15.09
N ARG A 39 -13.20 12.29 13.75
CA ARG A 39 -13.94 13.26 12.95
C ARG A 39 -15.43 12.89 12.87
N PRO A 40 -16.35 13.85 13.07
CA PRO A 40 -17.80 13.57 13.07
C PRO A 40 -18.34 13.11 11.71
N GLU A 41 -17.71 13.51 10.60
CA GLU A 41 -18.12 13.14 9.25
C GLU A 41 -17.60 11.77 8.78
N ALA A 42 -16.75 11.12 9.58
CA ALA A 42 -16.05 9.91 9.17
C ALA A 42 -16.97 8.73 8.87
N GLU A 43 -18.04 8.54 9.65
CA GLU A 43 -18.99 7.44 9.41
C GLU A 43 -19.65 7.57 8.02
N ALA A 44 -20.15 8.77 7.69
CA ALA A 44 -20.75 9.05 6.39
C ALA A 44 -19.73 8.90 5.25
N TYR A 45 -18.48 9.30 5.48
CA TYR A 45 -17.39 9.13 4.53
C TYR A 45 -17.12 7.64 4.25
N VAL A 46 -17.01 6.80 5.28
CA VAL A 46 -16.79 5.35 5.14
C VAL A 46 -17.93 4.72 4.37
N ARG A 47 -19.19 5.01 4.73
CA ARG A 47 -20.37 4.46 4.05
C ARG A 47 -20.36 4.75 2.56
N ARG A 48 -20.08 6.00 2.17
CA ARG A 48 -19.94 6.40 0.77
C ARG A 48 -18.77 5.69 0.09
N TYR A 49 -17.60 5.68 0.72
CA TYR A 49 -16.39 5.07 0.14
C TYR A 49 -16.58 3.57 -0.11
N VAL A 50 -17.15 2.83 0.85
CA VAL A 50 -17.45 1.41 0.68
C VAL A 50 -18.41 1.22 -0.49
N ALA A 51 -19.49 2.01 -0.58
CA ALA A 51 -20.45 1.92 -1.69
C ALA A 51 -19.81 2.20 -3.07
N GLU A 52 -18.89 3.16 -3.15
CA GLU A 52 -18.15 3.50 -4.38
C GLU A 52 -17.14 2.41 -4.77
N ALA A 53 -16.43 1.82 -3.80
CA ALA A 53 -15.43 0.78 -4.03
C ALA A 53 -16.06 -0.60 -4.36
N TRP A 54 -17.24 -0.88 -3.83
CA TRP A 54 -17.87 -2.21 -3.88
C TRP A 54 -18.02 -2.79 -5.30
N PRO A 55 -18.52 -2.05 -6.32
CA PRO A 55 -18.70 -2.59 -7.66
C PRO A 55 -17.38 -3.07 -8.29
N ALA A 56 -16.30 -2.33 -8.08
CA ALA A 56 -14.98 -2.71 -8.57
C ALA A 56 -14.48 -4.00 -7.89
N MET A 57 -14.68 -4.11 -6.57
CA MET A 57 -14.32 -5.32 -5.80
C MET A 57 -15.15 -6.54 -6.18
N GLN A 58 -16.45 -6.36 -6.45
CA GLN A 58 -17.33 -7.43 -6.96
C GLN A 58 -16.83 -7.93 -8.32
N ARG A 59 -16.49 -7.00 -9.22
CA ARG A 59 -16.00 -7.32 -10.57
C ARG A 59 -14.73 -8.19 -10.53
N ILE A 60 -13.79 -7.91 -9.64
CA ILE A 60 -12.57 -8.71 -9.48
C ILE A 60 -12.76 -9.96 -8.60
N GLY A 61 -13.99 -10.33 -8.27
CA GLY A 61 -14.31 -11.55 -7.53
C GLY A 61 -13.93 -11.55 -6.05
N MET A 62 -13.72 -10.37 -5.44
CA MET A 62 -13.33 -10.28 -4.03
C MET A 62 -14.49 -10.41 -3.05
N VAL A 63 -15.72 -10.16 -3.51
CA VAL A 63 -16.93 -10.23 -2.69
C VAL A 63 -17.58 -11.61 -2.81
N ALA A 64 -17.39 -12.47 -1.80
CA ALA A 64 -17.95 -13.82 -1.79
C ALA A 64 -19.19 -13.91 -0.87
N GLY A 65 -20.31 -13.31 -1.30
CA GLY A 65 -21.56 -13.33 -0.54
C GLY A 65 -21.56 -12.46 0.72
N ALA A 66 -20.56 -11.58 0.87
CA ALA A 66 -20.48 -10.63 1.96
C ALA A 66 -21.40 -9.41 1.71
N ALA A 67 -21.75 -8.72 2.80
CA ALA A 67 -22.56 -7.51 2.76
C ALA A 67 -21.70 -6.26 3.07
N PRO A 68 -21.92 -5.13 2.38
CA PRO A 68 -21.18 -3.89 2.63
C PRO A 68 -21.56 -3.21 3.95
N ASP A 69 -22.64 -3.66 4.60
CA ASP A 69 -23.21 -3.01 5.80
C ASP A 69 -22.85 -3.72 7.12
N THR A 70 -22.02 -4.77 7.09
CA THR A 70 -21.63 -5.54 8.30
C THR A 70 -20.52 -4.84 9.10
N TRP A 71 -20.75 -3.58 9.45
CA TRP A 71 -19.83 -2.79 10.27
C TRP A 71 -20.55 -1.88 11.25
N ARG A 72 -19.84 -1.47 12.31
CA ARG A 72 -20.30 -0.46 13.28
C ARG A 72 -19.27 0.65 13.42
N PHE A 73 -19.73 1.89 13.54
CA PHE A 73 -18.90 3.01 13.94
C PHE A 73 -18.89 3.11 15.47
N CYS A 74 -17.71 3.20 16.07
CA CYS A 74 -17.52 3.25 17.52
C CYS A 74 -17.24 4.69 17.97
N ALA A 75 -17.65 5.05 19.19
CA ALA A 75 -17.42 6.40 19.72
C ALA A 75 -15.96 6.57 20.15
N THR A 76 -15.31 5.48 20.60
CA THR A 76 -13.93 5.47 21.07
C THR A 76 -13.08 4.41 20.37
N ALA A 77 -11.75 4.61 20.37
CA ALA A 77 -10.82 3.65 19.81
C ALA A 77 -10.81 2.34 20.60
N GLU A 78 -11.00 2.43 21.92
CA GLU A 78 -11.09 1.32 22.86
C GLU A 78 -12.31 0.44 22.58
N GLU A 79 -13.49 1.05 22.34
CA GLU A 79 -14.68 0.33 21.90
C GLU A 79 -14.47 -0.40 20.57
N ALA A 80 -13.75 0.20 19.63
CA ALA A 80 -13.48 -0.42 18.34
C ALA A 80 -12.62 -1.68 18.47
N VAL A 81 -11.64 -1.69 19.37
CA VAL A 81 -10.71 -2.83 19.53
C VAL A 81 -11.17 -3.89 20.53
N ALA A 82 -12.19 -3.62 21.35
CA ALA A 82 -12.60 -4.47 22.47
C ALA A 82 -12.81 -5.96 22.10
N ASP A 83 -13.39 -6.23 20.93
CA ASP A 83 -13.67 -7.59 20.44
C ASP A 83 -12.84 -7.98 19.20
N ALA A 84 -11.89 -7.12 18.79
CA ALA A 84 -11.15 -7.28 17.55
C ALA A 84 -10.12 -8.40 17.64
N GLN A 85 -10.02 -9.23 16.60
CA GLN A 85 -8.96 -10.24 16.46
C GLN A 85 -7.75 -9.69 15.70
N PHE A 86 -7.97 -8.64 14.91
CA PHE A 86 -6.95 -7.90 14.18
C PHE A 86 -7.29 -6.41 14.18
N VAL A 87 -6.27 -5.54 14.30
CA VAL A 87 -6.43 -4.10 14.22
C VAL A 87 -5.57 -3.56 13.08
N GLN A 88 -6.19 -2.88 12.12
CA GLN A 88 -5.50 -2.07 11.13
C GLN A 88 -5.57 -0.59 11.55
N GLU A 89 -4.42 0.01 11.80
CA GLU A 89 -4.32 1.41 12.20
C GLU A 89 -3.89 2.31 11.04
N ASN A 90 -4.62 3.41 10.85
CA ASN A 90 -4.58 4.31 9.70
C ASN A 90 -4.72 5.79 10.12
N ALA A 91 -4.34 6.14 11.35
CA ALA A 91 -4.25 7.52 11.80
C ALA A 91 -3.20 8.28 10.99
N PRO A 92 -3.23 9.63 11.02
CA PRO A 92 -2.31 10.48 10.26
C PRO A 92 -0.84 10.10 10.43
N GLU A 93 -0.02 10.39 9.42
CA GLU A 93 1.42 10.10 9.37
C GLU A 93 2.21 11.05 10.29
N ARG A 94 1.89 11.02 11.60
CA ARG A 94 2.49 11.83 12.66
C ARG A 94 2.78 10.92 13.85
N LEU A 95 4.07 10.83 14.22
CA LEU A 95 4.53 9.93 15.27
C LEU A 95 3.79 10.12 16.59
N GLU A 96 3.61 11.37 17.04
CA GLU A 96 2.95 11.67 18.31
C GLU A 96 1.51 11.19 18.38
N ILE A 97 0.75 11.37 17.28
CA ILE A 97 -0.65 10.91 17.21
C ILE A 97 -0.70 9.38 17.33
N LYS A 98 0.19 8.67 16.64
CA LYS A 98 0.23 7.20 16.69
C LYS A 98 0.67 6.70 18.06
N ARG A 99 1.68 7.33 18.69
CA ARG A 99 2.13 6.97 20.05
C ARG A 99 1.03 7.18 21.09
N GLU A 100 0.31 8.30 21.05
CA GLU A 100 -0.81 8.57 21.95
C GLU A 100 -1.91 7.52 21.78
N LEU A 101 -2.27 7.22 20.53
CA LEU A 101 -3.25 6.18 20.22
C LEU A 101 -2.78 4.81 20.73
N TYR A 102 -1.53 4.42 20.46
CA TYR A 102 -1.01 3.10 20.83
C TYR A 102 -0.92 2.94 22.35
N ALA A 103 -0.58 3.99 23.10
CA ALA A 103 -0.58 3.95 24.55
C ALA A 103 -1.97 3.68 25.15
N ARG A 104 -3.04 4.16 24.49
CA ARG A 104 -4.43 3.82 24.85
C ARG A 104 -4.75 2.35 24.53
N LEU A 105 -4.37 1.92 23.32
CA LEU A 105 -4.63 0.57 22.83
C LEU A 105 -3.84 -0.52 23.56
N ASP A 106 -2.63 -0.22 24.04
CA ASP A 106 -1.79 -1.13 24.83
C ASP A 106 -2.54 -1.68 26.06
N ARG A 107 -3.46 -0.89 26.62
CA ARG A 107 -4.31 -1.27 27.76
C ARG A 107 -5.67 -1.86 27.36
N ALA A 108 -6.19 -1.52 26.18
CA ALA A 108 -7.55 -1.85 25.77
C ALA A 108 -7.64 -3.06 24.82
N MET A 109 -6.60 -3.34 24.04
CA MET A 109 -6.59 -4.44 23.09
C MET A 109 -6.54 -5.81 23.79
N PRO A 110 -7.38 -6.78 23.40
CA PRO A 110 -7.32 -8.15 23.92
C PRO A 110 -5.92 -8.73 23.76
N ALA A 111 -5.43 -9.49 24.75
CA ALA A 111 -4.02 -9.92 24.85
C ALA A 111 -3.42 -10.52 23.57
N GLU A 112 -4.25 -11.23 22.81
CA GLU A 112 -3.88 -11.99 21.62
C GLU A 112 -4.06 -11.24 20.29
N THR A 113 -4.54 -9.99 20.31
CA THR A 113 -4.85 -9.19 19.13
C THR A 113 -3.61 -8.48 18.60
N ILE A 114 -3.34 -8.59 17.31
CA ILE A 114 -2.24 -7.89 16.64
C ILE A 114 -2.70 -6.54 16.11
N LEU A 115 -1.83 -5.53 16.20
CA LEU A 115 -2.01 -4.24 15.54
C LEU A 115 -1.02 -4.09 14.40
N ALA A 116 -1.54 -3.81 13.20
CA ALA A 116 -0.77 -3.46 12.02
C ALA A 116 -0.96 -1.98 11.67
N SER A 117 0.13 -1.21 11.62
CA SER A 117 0.10 0.18 11.15
C SER A 117 0.18 0.26 9.64
N SER A 118 -0.64 1.11 9.03
CA SER A 118 -0.57 1.47 7.60
C SER A 118 0.46 2.56 7.30
N THR A 119 1.35 2.92 8.25
CA THR A 119 2.35 3.97 8.04
C THR A 119 3.17 3.74 6.76
N SER A 120 3.47 4.82 6.02
CA SER A 120 4.24 4.77 4.77
C SER A 120 5.72 5.10 4.96
N GLY A 121 6.12 5.60 6.13
CA GLY A 121 7.52 5.96 6.38
C GLY A 121 7.97 6.04 7.84
N LEU A 122 7.08 5.96 8.83
CA LEU A 122 7.48 5.88 10.23
C LEU A 122 8.00 4.48 10.57
N LEU A 123 8.94 4.41 11.51
CA LEU A 123 9.51 3.16 11.97
C LEU A 123 8.63 2.58 13.09
N MET A 124 8.33 1.28 13.03
CA MET A 124 7.56 0.62 14.09
C MET A 124 8.29 0.69 15.42
N SER A 125 9.62 0.60 15.39
CA SER A 125 10.47 0.80 16.57
C SER A 125 10.18 2.10 17.33
N ASP A 126 9.89 3.19 16.62
CA ASP A 126 9.64 4.50 17.22
C ASP A 126 8.19 4.60 17.71
N MET A 127 7.24 3.97 16.98
CA MET A 127 5.83 3.99 17.33
C MET A 127 5.49 3.09 18.53
N GLN A 128 6.19 1.96 18.70
CA GLN A 128 5.93 1.01 19.78
C GLN A 128 6.76 1.26 21.05
N GLU A 129 7.55 2.32 21.09
CA GLU A 129 8.45 2.62 22.20
C GLU A 129 7.68 2.83 23.50
N GLY A 130 8.05 2.06 24.54
CA GLY A 130 7.46 2.16 25.88
C GLY A 130 6.15 1.38 26.07
N LEU A 131 5.65 0.68 25.05
CA LEU A 131 4.45 -0.15 25.18
C LEU A 131 4.77 -1.47 25.87
N ALA A 132 3.95 -1.87 26.84
CA ALA A 132 4.13 -3.13 27.56
C ALA A 132 3.91 -4.34 26.64
N THR A 133 3.07 -4.17 25.62
CA THR A 133 2.72 -5.22 24.65
C THR A 133 3.30 -4.95 23.25
N ALA A 134 4.44 -4.26 23.15
CA ALA A 134 5.07 -3.93 21.86
C ALA A 134 5.28 -5.14 20.92
N ALA A 135 5.48 -6.35 21.47
CA ALA A 135 5.71 -7.57 20.69
C ALA A 135 4.64 -7.91 19.63
N ARG A 136 3.41 -7.40 19.78
CA ARG A 136 2.26 -7.62 18.89
C ARG A 136 1.94 -6.45 17.95
N PHE A 137 2.85 -5.48 17.83
CA PHE A 137 2.73 -4.34 16.92
C PHE A 137 3.65 -4.54 15.71
N ALA A 138 3.12 -4.39 14.50
CA ALA A 138 3.88 -4.45 13.25
C ALA A 138 3.39 -3.40 12.25
N VAL A 139 4.15 -3.14 11.20
CA VAL A 139 3.62 -2.43 10.02
C VAL A 139 2.99 -3.45 9.10
N GLY A 140 1.84 -3.08 8.54
CA GLY A 140 1.21 -3.72 7.40
C GLY A 140 0.82 -2.64 6.40
N HIS A 141 1.81 -2.15 5.66
CA HIS A 141 1.69 -0.97 4.79
C HIS A 141 1.01 -1.35 3.46
N PRO A 142 -0.19 -0.81 3.17
CA PRO A 142 -0.88 -1.02 1.90
C PRO A 142 -0.43 -0.01 0.83
N PHE A 143 -0.94 -0.18 -0.39
CA PHE A 143 -0.76 0.78 -1.47
C PHE A 143 -2.10 1.34 -1.94
N ASN A 144 -2.13 2.64 -2.25
CA ASN A 144 -3.37 3.31 -2.63
C ASN A 144 -3.80 2.99 -4.08
N PRO A 145 -5.07 2.61 -4.34
CA PRO A 145 -6.14 2.33 -3.37
C PRO A 145 -6.03 0.91 -2.77
N PRO A 146 -6.06 0.75 -1.43
CA PRO A 146 -5.86 -0.56 -0.80
C PRO A 146 -6.89 -1.61 -1.19
N HIS A 147 -8.08 -1.25 -1.67
CA HIS A 147 -9.10 -2.22 -2.05
C HIS A 147 -8.87 -2.82 -3.44
N LEU A 148 -7.97 -2.26 -4.25
CA LEU A 148 -7.58 -2.79 -5.56
C LEU A 148 -6.14 -3.28 -5.56
N ILE A 149 -5.22 -2.54 -4.96
CA ILE A 149 -3.80 -2.91 -4.96
C ILE A 149 -3.56 -4.00 -3.91
N PRO A 150 -3.08 -5.20 -4.30
CA PRO A 150 -3.00 -6.34 -3.38
C PRO A 150 -1.74 -6.34 -2.52
N LEU A 151 -0.71 -5.55 -2.85
CA LEU A 151 0.56 -5.57 -2.12
C LEU A 151 0.38 -5.04 -0.70
N VAL A 152 0.97 -5.76 0.27
CA VAL A 152 1.14 -5.30 1.65
C VAL A 152 2.58 -5.57 2.09
N GLU A 153 3.24 -4.54 2.58
CA GLU A 153 4.58 -4.65 3.16
C GLU A 153 4.48 -4.87 4.67
N VAL A 154 5.01 -6.00 5.15
CA VAL A 154 5.07 -6.32 6.58
C VAL A 154 6.47 -6.08 7.10
N VAL A 155 6.59 -5.23 8.13
CA VAL A 155 7.83 -4.99 8.86
C VAL A 155 7.61 -4.93 10.36
N GLY A 156 8.46 -5.63 11.11
CA GLY A 156 8.51 -5.52 12.58
C GLY A 156 9.46 -4.41 13.01
N GLY A 157 9.19 -3.82 14.17
CA GLY A 157 10.16 -2.99 14.89
C GLY A 157 11.04 -3.82 15.83
N ARG A 158 11.94 -3.17 16.56
CA ARG A 158 12.91 -3.80 17.48
C ARG A 158 12.29 -4.72 18.53
N ALA A 159 11.10 -4.38 19.04
CA ALA A 159 10.40 -5.15 20.06
C ALA A 159 9.36 -6.12 19.49
N THR A 160 9.07 -6.05 18.18
CA THR A 160 8.08 -6.91 17.53
C THR A 160 8.57 -8.35 17.50
N SER A 161 7.70 -9.30 17.84
CA SER A 161 8.06 -10.72 17.76
C SER A 161 8.09 -11.21 16.31
N GLU A 162 8.99 -12.15 16.00
CA GLU A 162 8.99 -12.82 14.69
C GLU A 162 7.65 -13.54 14.42
N ALA A 163 7.04 -14.08 15.46
CA ALA A 163 5.71 -14.70 15.39
C ALA A 163 4.65 -13.70 14.91
N THR A 164 4.66 -12.45 15.38
CA THR A 164 3.75 -11.40 14.91
C THR A 164 3.99 -11.04 13.44
N VAL A 165 5.24 -10.92 13.01
CA VAL A 165 5.56 -10.66 11.59
C VAL A 165 5.04 -11.80 10.71
N GLN A 166 5.30 -13.05 11.09
CA GLN A 166 4.83 -14.22 10.36
C GLN A 166 3.29 -14.29 10.35
N TRP A 167 2.65 -14.04 11.49
CA TRP A 167 1.20 -13.99 11.60
C TRP A 167 0.59 -12.95 10.66
N CYS A 168 1.16 -11.73 10.60
CA CYS A 168 0.69 -10.69 9.67
C CYS A 168 0.83 -11.11 8.20
N LEU A 169 1.96 -11.72 7.83
CA LEU A 169 2.17 -12.22 6.47
C LEU A 169 1.10 -13.24 6.08
N ASP A 170 0.81 -14.18 6.98
CA ASP A 170 -0.17 -15.25 6.74
C ASP A 170 -1.60 -14.72 6.75
N PHE A 171 -1.92 -13.76 7.63
CA PHE A 171 -3.21 -13.09 7.66
C PHE A 171 -3.48 -12.34 6.37
N TYR A 172 -2.55 -11.49 5.92
CA TYR A 172 -2.72 -10.73 4.69
C TYR A 172 -2.87 -11.65 3.48
N ARG A 173 -2.07 -12.73 3.38
CA ARG A 173 -2.22 -13.75 2.33
C ARG A 173 -3.58 -14.43 2.38
N HIS A 174 -4.04 -14.83 3.56
CA HIS A 174 -5.33 -15.47 3.76
C HIS A 174 -6.50 -14.61 3.27
N ILE A 175 -6.44 -13.30 3.50
CA ILE A 175 -7.48 -12.35 3.05
C ILE A 175 -7.32 -11.91 1.59
N GLY A 176 -6.43 -12.55 0.82
CA GLY A 176 -6.26 -12.32 -0.62
C GLY A 176 -5.26 -11.22 -0.99
N LYS A 177 -4.44 -10.75 -0.04
CA LYS A 177 -3.34 -9.81 -0.32
C LYS A 177 -2.06 -10.55 -0.71
N THR A 178 -1.15 -9.84 -1.37
CA THR A 178 0.22 -10.26 -1.62
C THR A 178 1.12 -9.66 -0.55
N ALA A 179 1.39 -10.42 0.51
CA ALA A 179 2.22 -9.95 1.63
C ALA A 179 3.71 -10.24 1.42
N ILE A 180 4.55 -9.21 1.53
CA ILE A 180 6.01 -9.32 1.47
C ILE A 180 6.65 -8.95 2.80
N HIS A 181 7.72 -9.65 3.17
CA HIS A 181 8.46 -9.39 4.40
C HIS A 181 9.61 -8.41 4.13
N ILE A 182 9.55 -7.23 4.74
CA ILE A 182 10.66 -6.29 4.78
C ILE A 182 11.49 -6.62 6.01
N ARG A 183 12.67 -7.21 5.79
CA ARG A 183 13.52 -7.76 6.87
C ARG A 183 14.17 -6.70 7.77
N LYS A 184 14.21 -5.45 7.32
CA LYS A 184 14.85 -4.35 8.02
C LYS A 184 14.03 -3.09 7.84
N GLU A 185 13.71 -2.43 8.94
CA GLU A 185 13.04 -1.13 8.91
C GLU A 185 13.82 -0.12 8.06
N ALA A 186 13.10 0.58 7.20
CA ALA A 186 13.64 1.64 6.37
C ALA A 186 12.55 2.69 6.18
N ARG A 187 12.92 3.97 6.21
CA ARG A 187 12.00 5.06 5.85
C ARG A 187 11.58 4.89 4.39
N GLY A 188 10.26 4.92 4.15
CA GLY A 188 9.66 4.65 2.86
C GLY A 188 9.57 3.17 2.49
N HIS A 189 9.77 2.24 3.43
CA HIS A 189 9.68 0.78 3.21
C HIS A 189 10.45 0.33 1.96
N LEU A 190 9.99 -0.67 1.19
CA LEU A 190 10.70 -1.08 -0.02
C LEU A 190 10.07 -0.48 -1.28
N ALA A 191 8.76 -0.64 -1.48
CA ALA A 191 8.15 -0.27 -2.75
C ALA A 191 8.01 1.25 -2.91
N ASN A 192 7.75 2.03 -1.84
CA ASN A 192 7.79 3.50 -1.96
C ASN A 192 9.23 3.98 -2.26
N ARG A 193 10.27 3.32 -1.74
CA ARG A 193 11.66 3.65 -2.14
C ARG A 193 11.93 3.39 -3.61
N LEU A 194 11.42 2.28 -4.15
CA LEU A 194 11.54 1.97 -5.58
C LEU A 194 10.76 2.97 -6.44
N GLN A 195 9.54 3.33 -6.02
CA GLN A 195 8.72 4.35 -6.68
C GLN A 195 9.40 5.72 -6.63
N ALA A 196 9.91 6.14 -5.48
CA ALA A 196 10.63 7.40 -5.32
C ALA A 196 11.93 7.44 -6.13
N ALA A 197 12.63 6.32 -6.27
CA ALA A 197 13.81 6.24 -7.12
C ALA A 197 13.48 6.45 -8.61
N LEU A 198 12.39 5.84 -9.10
CA LEU A 198 11.90 6.06 -10.47
C LEU A 198 11.42 7.51 -10.66
N TRP A 199 10.63 8.02 -9.71
CA TRP A 199 10.10 9.37 -9.79
C TRP A 199 11.19 10.43 -9.71
N ARG A 200 12.24 10.21 -8.91
CA ARG A 200 13.42 11.08 -8.88
C ARG A 200 14.03 11.27 -10.27
N GLU A 201 14.17 10.19 -11.04
CA GLU A 201 14.70 10.26 -12.41
C GLU A 201 13.71 10.93 -13.37
N ALA A 202 12.41 10.63 -13.24
CA ALA A 202 11.34 11.28 -13.99
C ALA A 202 11.33 12.81 -13.78
N VAL A 203 11.45 13.26 -12.53
CA VAL A 203 11.57 14.67 -12.18
C VAL A 203 12.85 15.27 -12.75
N SER A 204 13.98 14.56 -12.67
CA SER A 204 15.25 15.03 -13.22
C SER A 204 15.15 15.26 -14.73
N ALA A 205 14.51 14.35 -15.45
CA ALA A 205 14.31 14.46 -16.89
C ALA A 205 13.49 15.69 -17.29
N VAL A 206 12.42 16.01 -16.55
CA VAL A 206 11.61 17.21 -16.81
C VAL A 206 12.36 18.48 -16.41
N ALA A 207 13.00 18.47 -15.24
CA ALA A 207 13.72 19.62 -14.72
C ALA A 207 14.87 20.05 -15.66
N SER A 208 15.62 19.08 -16.20
CA SER A 208 16.73 19.30 -17.13
C SER A 208 16.28 19.53 -18.59
N GLY A 209 14.99 19.42 -18.89
CA GLY A 209 14.45 19.54 -20.25
C GLY A 209 14.79 18.35 -21.16
N LEU A 210 15.12 17.19 -20.62
CA LEU A 210 15.33 15.96 -21.38
C LEU A 210 14.03 15.49 -22.06
N ALA A 211 12.89 15.63 -21.39
CA ALA A 211 11.58 15.22 -21.88
C ALA A 211 10.45 16.05 -21.26
N SER A 212 9.29 16.07 -21.92
CA SER A 212 8.05 16.61 -21.34
C SER A 212 7.47 15.64 -20.30
N VAL A 213 6.54 16.10 -19.45
CA VAL A 213 5.85 15.23 -18.49
C VAL A 213 5.11 14.10 -19.22
N GLU A 214 4.38 14.43 -20.30
CA GLU A 214 3.65 13.46 -21.12
C GLU A 214 4.56 12.40 -21.75
N ASP A 215 5.72 12.79 -22.26
CA ASP A 215 6.69 11.84 -22.83
C ASP A 215 7.29 10.93 -21.75
N VAL A 216 7.55 11.45 -20.55
CA VAL A 216 8.03 10.66 -19.42
C VAL A 216 6.98 9.62 -18.99
N ASP A 217 5.73 10.03 -18.84
CA ASP A 217 4.64 9.13 -18.45
C ASP A 217 4.31 8.12 -19.56
N THR A 218 4.37 8.52 -20.83
CA THR A 218 4.25 7.62 -21.99
C THR A 218 5.40 6.61 -22.04
N ALA A 219 6.65 7.06 -21.81
CA ALA A 219 7.82 6.20 -21.82
C ALA A 219 7.69 5.08 -20.79
N ILE A 220 7.13 5.37 -19.60
CA ILE A 220 6.86 4.35 -18.57
C ILE A 220 5.66 3.49 -18.92
N SER A 221 4.49 4.10 -19.17
CA SER A 221 3.23 3.37 -19.33
C SER A 221 3.18 2.48 -20.58
N ALA A 222 3.78 2.91 -21.69
CA ALA A 222 3.86 2.14 -22.94
C ALA A 222 5.14 1.27 -23.03
N GLY A 223 6.14 1.52 -22.19
CA GLY A 223 7.42 0.81 -22.21
C GLY A 223 7.57 -0.18 -21.04
N PRO A 224 8.43 0.11 -20.06
CA PRO A 224 8.75 -0.82 -18.99
C PRO A 224 7.57 -1.08 -18.04
N GLY A 225 6.57 -0.20 -17.94
CA GLY A 225 5.37 -0.39 -17.13
C GLY A 225 4.56 -1.63 -17.52
N LEU A 226 4.44 -1.91 -18.83
CA LEU A 226 3.73 -3.11 -19.33
C LEU A 226 4.40 -4.40 -18.86
N ARG A 227 5.73 -4.50 -18.99
CA ARG A 227 6.49 -5.68 -18.51
C ARG A 227 6.51 -5.75 -16.99
N TRP A 228 6.53 -4.60 -16.28
CA TRP A 228 6.49 -4.56 -14.81
C TRP A 228 5.14 -5.01 -14.23
N ALA A 229 4.05 -4.79 -14.96
CA ALA A 229 2.74 -5.34 -14.60
C ALA A 229 2.74 -6.88 -14.60
N ALA A 230 3.51 -7.51 -15.48
CA ALA A 230 3.68 -8.96 -15.53
C ALA A 230 4.75 -9.48 -14.56
N MET A 231 5.89 -8.77 -14.44
CA MET A 231 7.09 -9.31 -13.80
C MET A 231 7.99 -8.21 -13.21
N GLY A 232 8.57 -8.46 -12.03
CA GLY A 232 9.47 -7.51 -11.37
C GLY A 232 10.76 -7.21 -12.16
N PRO A 233 11.50 -6.15 -11.82
CA PRO A 233 12.64 -5.66 -12.61
C PRO A 233 13.76 -6.71 -12.74
N HIS A 234 14.10 -7.43 -11.67
CA HIS A 234 15.17 -8.44 -11.70
C HIS A 234 14.86 -9.58 -12.67
N MET A 235 13.63 -10.11 -12.64
CA MET A 235 13.24 -11.19 -13.55
C MET A 235 13.07 -10.68 -14.98
N THR A 236 12.64 -9.44 -15.16
CA THR A 236 12.61 -8.79 -16.47
C THR A 236 14.02 -8.66 -17.07
N PHE A 237 15.01 -8.26 -16.27
CA PHE A 237 16.41 -8.20 -16.72
C PHE A 237 17.04 -9.59 -16.90
N HIS A 238 16.61 -10.58 -16.12
CA HIS A 238 16.98 -11.97 -16.36
C HIS A 238 16.54 -12.41 -17.77
N LEU A 239 15.30 -12.13 -18.16
CA LEU A 239 14.82 -12.38 -19.53
C LEU A 239 15.58 -11.57 -20.58
N GLY A 240 15.97 -10.34 -20.27
CA GLY A 240 16.79 -9.49 -21.13
C GLY A 240 18.18 -10.07 -21.45
N GLY A 241 18.66 -11.03 -20.66
CA GLY A 241 19.88 -11.78 -20.94
C GLY A 241 19.71 -12.98 -21.89
N GLY A 242 18.50 -13.23 -22.40
CA GLY A 242 18.22 -14.39 -23.26
C GLY A 242 18.46 -15.72 -22.54
N GLU A 243 18.94 -16.74 -23.27
CA GLU A 243 19.21 -18.08 -22.71
C GLU A 243 20.24 -18.06 -21.56
N GLY A 244 21.16 -17.09 -21.57
CA GLY A 244 22.18 -16.92 -20.53
C GLY A 244 21.68 -16.23 -19.27
N GLY A 245 20.43 -15.74 -19.26
CA GLY A 245 19.79 -15.12 -18.11
C GLY A 245 20.54 -13.92 -17.52
N MET A 246 20.35 -13.69 -16.22
CA MET A 246 21.00 -12.61 -15.48
C MET A 246 22.54 -12.60 -15.60
N PRO A 247 23.26 -13.74 -15.56
CA PRO A 247 24.71 -13.75 -15.78
C PRO A 247 25.12 -13.11 -17.10
N HIS A 248 24.44 -13.46 -18.20
CA HIS A 248 24.72 -12.88 -19.51
C HIS A 248 24.34 -11.40 -19.56
N MET A 249 23.18 -11.02 -19.01
CA MET A 249 22.76 -9.60 -18.88
C MET A 249 23.86 -8.78 -18.20
N LEU A 250 24.35 -9.22 -17.04
CA LEU A 250 25.38 -8.51 -16.29
C LEU A 250 26.72 -8.47 -17.02
N HIS A 251 27.15 -9.58 -17.62
CA HIS A 251 28.39 -9.61 -18.39
C HIS A 251 28.37 -8.60 -19.56
N GLN A 252 27.24 -8.50 -20.26
CA GLN A 252 27.11 -7.65 -21.44
C GLN A 252 26.84 -6.18 -21.11
N PHE A 253 25.91 -5.89 -20.18
CA PHE A 253 25.35 -4.56 -20.02
C PHE A 253 25.78 -3.83 -18.75
N LYS A 254 26.47 -4.50 -17.80
CA LYS A 254 26.91 -3.85 -16.55
C LYS A 254 27.64 -2.52 -16.80
N PRO A 255 28.66 -2.43 -17.69
CA PRO A 255 29.37 -1.17 -17.89
C PRO A 255 28.48 -0.04 -18.41
N ALA A 256 27.49 -0.36 -19.26
CA ALA A 256 26.55 0.62 -19.77
C ALA A 256 25.60 1.12 -18.68
N PHE A 257 25.04 0.23 -17.85
CA PHE A 257 24.20 0.62 -16.73
C PHE A 257 24.96 1.50 -15.72
N GLU A 258 26.20 1.12 -15.37
CA GLU A 258 27.02 1.92 -14.46
C GLU A 258 27.34 3.30 -15.05
N ALA A 259 27.58 3.40 -16.36
CA ALA A 259 27.77 4.68 -17.05
C ALA A 259 26.51 5.55 -17.05
N TRP A 260 25.32 4.97 -17.31
CA TRP A 260 24.06 5.71 -17.24
C TRP A 260 23.74 6.17 -15.81
N TRP A 261 23.94 5.32 -14.80
CA TRP A 261 23.73 5.70 -13.41
C TRP A 261 24.66 6.82 -12.98
N ALA A 262 25.89 6.88 -13.50
CA ALA A 262 26.83 7.95 -13.21
C ALA A 262 26.38 9.32 -13.74
N THR A 263 25.50 9.36 -14.76
CA THR A 263 24.94 10.62 -15.28
C THR A 263 23.65 11.04 -14.58
N MET A 264 23.02 10.15 -13.79
CA MET A 264 21.77 10.45 -13.10
C MET A 264 22.01 11.35 -11.89
N THR A 265 21.31 12.48 -11.85
CA THR A 265 21.37 13.45 -10.76
C THR A 265 20.16 13.34 -9.83
N THR A 266 20.27 13.88 -8.63
CA THR A 266 19.11 14.01 -7.73
C THR A 266 18.59 15.44 -7.83
N PRO A 267 17.41 15.67 -8.45
CA PRO A 267 16.82 16.99 -8.54
C PRO A 267 16.32 17.45 -7.16
N GLU A 268 16.26 18.77 -6.98
CA GLU A 268 15.53 19.39 -5.88
C GLU A 268 14.11 19.73 -6.33
N LEU A 269 13.13 19.59 -5.43
CA LEU A 269 11.78 20.08 -5.65
C LEU A 269 11.71 21.57 -5.28
N ASP A 270 12.52 22.38 -5.95
CA ASP A 270 12.46 23.83 -5.86
C ASP A 270 11.23 24.40 -6.57
N ASP A 271 10.98 25.70 -6.40
CA ASP A 271 9.79 26.36 -6.95
C ASP A 271 9.70 26.23 -8.48
N GLU A 272 10.83 26.28 -9.19
CA GLU A 272 10.85 26.15 -10.64
C GLU A 272 10.49 24.72 -11.09
N THR A 273 11.10 23.72 -10.47
CA THR A 273 10.85 22.30 -10.76
C THR A 273 9.40 21.94 -10.42
N CYS A 274 8.90 22.38 -9.27
CA CYS A 274 7.50 22.18 -8.89
C CYS A 274 6.56 22.82 -9.93
N ARG A 275 6.84 24.05 -10.36
CA ARG A 275 6.04 24.73 -11.38
C ARG A 275 6.04 23.97 -12.71
N LYS A 276 7.20 23.51 -13.20
CA LYS A 276 7.32 22.70 -14.43
C LYS A 276 6.47 21.43 -14.35
N LEU A 277 6.54 20.70 -13.23
CA LEU A 277 5.75 19.48 -13.02
C LEU A 277 4.25 19.77 -12.97
N ILE A 278 3.84 20.82 -12.24
CA ILE A 278 2.43 21.21 -12.12
C ILE A 278 1.85 21.59 -13.49
N GLU A 279 2.52 22.47 -14.22
CA GLU A 279 2.11 22.90 -15.56
C GLU A 279 2.06 21.71 -16.53
N GLY A 280 3.06 20.82 -16.49
CA GLY A 280 3.12 19.63 -17.33
C GLY A 280 1.99 18.63 -17.04
N VAL A 281 1.73 18.31 -15.77
CA VAL A 281 0.62 17.43 -15.39
C VAL A 281 -0.74 18.05 -15.74
N GLN A 282 -0.90 19.37 -15.60
CA GLN A 282 -2.13 20.06 -16.02
C GLN A 282 -2.35 19.98 -17.53
N ALA A 283 -1.27 20.10 -18.31
CA ALA A 283 -1.33 19.96 -19.76
C ALA A 283 -1.69 18.53 -20.18
N GLU A 284 -1.02 17.52 -19.61
CA GLU A 284 -1.28 16.09 -19.86
C GLU A 284 -2.67 15.66 -19.40
N ALA A 285 -3.19 16.24 -18.31
CA ALA A 285 -4.56 15.97 -17.88
C ALA A 285 -5.59 16.37 -18.95
N HIS A 286 -5.25 17.23 -19.92
CA HIS A 286 -6.13 17.66 -21.02
C HIS A 286 -7.53 18.11 -20.55
N GLY A 287 -7.60 18.79 -19.39
CA GLY A 287 -8.84 19.28 -18.79
C GLY A 287 -9.72 18.21 -18.13
N ARG A 288 -9.30 16.93 -18.11
CA ARG A 288 -10.02 15.86 -17.41
C ARG A 288 -10.05 16.12 -15.91
N SER A 289 -11.21 15.90 -15.31
CA SER A 289 -11.38 15.92 -13.86
C SER A 289 -10.69 14.73 -13.20
N MET A 290 -10.42 14.84 -11.90
CA MET A 290 -9.87 13.72 -11.13
C MET A 290 -10.74 12.46 -11.20
N ALA A 291 -12.06 12.61 -11.27
CA ALA A 291 -12.97 11.48 -11.40
C ALA A 291 -12.84 10.77 -12.75
N GLU A 292 -12.58 11.52 -13.83
CA GLU A 292 -12.30 10.94 -15.14
C GLU A 292 -10.94 10.26 -15.18
N LEU A 293 -9.89 10.88 -14.63
CA LEU A 293 -8.55 10.25 -14.55
C LEU A 293 -8.57 8.95 -13.74
N VAL A 294 -9.33 8.90 -12.64
CA VAL A 294 -9.54 7.66 -11.87
C VAL A 294 -10.26 6.61 -12.71
N ARG A 295 -11.30 7.01 -13.45
CA ARG A 295 -12.04 6.10 -14.35
C ARG A 295 -11.16 5.54 -15.46
N ASP A 296 -10.33 6.39 -16.08
CA ASP A 296 -9.39 6.00 -17.14
C ASP A 296 -8.37 4.99 -16.61
N ARG A 297 -7.79 5.25 -15.44
CA ARG A 297 -6.88 4.32 -14.76
C ARG A 297 -7.57 2.98 -14.47
N ASP A 298 -8.76 3.02 -13.88
CA ASP A 298 -9.45 1.81 -13.42
C ASP A 298 -9.98 0.97 -14.58
N ALA A 299 -10.26 1.57 -15.74
CA ALA A 299 -10.60 0.86 -16.98
C ALA A 299 -9.49 -0.09 -17.44
N VAL A 300 -8.21 0.22 -17.15
CA VAL A 300 -7.06 -0.64 -17.44
C VAL A 300 -6.70 -1.52 -16.24
N LEU A 301 -6.69 -0.94 -15.03
CA LEU A 301 -6.26 -1.63 -13.82
C LEU A 301 -7.15 -2.83 -13.47
N LEU A 302 -8.48 -2.71 -13.62
CA LEU A 302 -9.40 -3.79 -13.26
C LEU A 302 -9.22 -5.05 -14.14
N PRO A 303 -9.22 -4.97 -15.49
CA PRO A 303 -8.87 -6.12 -16.34
C PRO A 303 -7.50 -6.72 -16.02
N LEU A 304 -6.50 -5.87 -15.73
CA LEU A 304 -5.17 -6.34 -15.36
C LEU A 304 -5.20 -7.14 -14.04
N LEU A 305 -5.92 -6.67 -13.03
CA LEU A 305 -6.09 -7.39 -11.76
C LEU A 305 -6.82 -8.71 -11.95
N GLU A 306 -7.86 -8.76 -12.79
CA GLU A 306 -8.55 -10.02 -13.16
C GLU A 306 -7.59 -11.02 -13.82
N LEU A 307 -6.73 -10.56 -14.73
CA LEU A 307 -5.71 -11.40 -15.37
C LEU A 307 -4.70 -11.94 -14.35
N LYS A 308 -4.21 -11.08 -13.44
CA LYS A 308 -3.26 -11.49 -12.39
C LYS A 308 -3.89 -12.46 -11.41
N ALA A 309 -5.16 -12.27 -11.04
CA ALA A 309 -5.88 -13.20 -10.17
C ALA A 309 -5.99 -14.60 -10.81
N LYS A 310 -6.28 -14.67 -12.12
CA LYS A 310 -6.31 -15.94 -12.87
C LYS A 310 -4.94 -16.63 -12.93
N GLN A 311 -3.87 -15.88 -13.15
CA GLN A 311 -2.49 -16.43 -13.15
C GLN A 311 -2.13 -17.05 -11.80
N ASN A 312 -2.49 -16.38 -10.70
CA ASN A 312 -2.21 -16.88 -9.35
C ASN A 312 -3.07 -18.09 -8.96
N ALA A 313 -4.25 -18.27 -9.56
CA ALA A 313 -5.14 -19.40 -9.30
C ALA A 313 -4.80 -20.65 -10.13
N GLY A 314 -4.04 -20.50 -11.22
CA GLY A 314 -3.69 -21.57 -12.15
C GLY A 314 -2.25 -22.09 -12.05
N GLY A 315 -1.43 -21.53 -11.16
CA GLY A 315 -0.08 -21.99 -10.83
C GLY A 315 -0.05 -22.70 -9.49
#